data_AF-A5HG76-F1
#
_entry.id   AF-A5HG76-F1
#
_cell.length_a   1.000
_cell.length_b   1.000
_cell.length_c   1.000
_cell.angle_alpha   90.00
_cell.angle_beta   90.00
_cell.angle_gamma   90.00
#
_symmetry.space_group_name_H-M   'P 1'
#
loop_
_entity.id
_entity.type
_entity.pdbx_description
1 polymer ?
#
loop_
_entity_poly.entity_id
_entity_poly.type
_entity_poly.pdbx_seq_one_letter_code
_entity_poly.pdbx_strand_id
1 'polypeptide(L)'
;GECACYGSTIDCSFRMLASVPRGLPADAEWLRLDYNQLTYLSHTDFPNSDSIARLCLNDNSIRNVSRGTFDHFPRLQMLSLHGNLLQSIPWGGFDRLSNLIMIRLYNN
;
A
#
# COMPACT_ATOMS: atom_id res chain seq x y z
N GLY A 1 9.57 7.55 16.05
CA GLY A 1 9.53 7.52 14.59
C GLY A 1 8.17 7.05 14.14
N GLU A 2 7.71 7.49 12.97
CA GLU A 2 6.39 7.15 12.40
C GLU A 2 6.23 5.67 12.04
N CYS A 3 7.32 4.88 12.06
CA CYS A 3 7.31 3.45 11.80
C CYS A 3 8.34 2.73 12.69
N ALA A 4 8.18 1.42 12.85
CA ALA A 4 9.16 0.52 13.43
C ALA A 4 9.72 -0.38 12.32
N CYS A 5 11.04 -0.59 12.31
CA CYS A 5 11.71 -1.37 11.28
C CYS A 5 12.38 -2.60 11.91
N TYR A 6 12.15 -3.77 11.34
CA TYR A 6 12.79 -5.02 11.76
C TYR A 6 13.03 -5.92 10.54
N GLY A 7 14.29 -6.22 10.25
CA GLY A 7 14.66 -6.88 9.00
C GLY A 7 14.16 -6.08 7.79
N SER A 8 13.51 -6.77 6.85
CA SER A 8 12.89 -6.20 5.64
C SER A 8 11.45 -5.71 5.86
N THR A 9 10.96 -5.67 7.11
CA THR A 9 9.61 -5.20 7.43
C THR A 9 9.62 -3.76 7.93
N ILE A 10 8.78 -2.93 7.34
CA ILE A 10 8.45 -1.59 7.83
C ILE A 10 7.02 -1.63 8.37
N ASP A 11 6.89 -1.48 9.69
CA ASP A 11 5.62 -1.44 10.37
C ASP A 11 5.23 -0.01 10.74
N CYS A 12 4.27 0.55 10.01
CA CYS A 12 3.64 1.86 10.25
C CYS A 12 2.17 1.71 10.69
N SER A 13 1.72 0.51 11.04
CA SER A 13 0.33 0.23 11.43
C SER A 13 -0.08 0.88 12.76
N PHE A 14 -1.37 1.13 12.99
CA PHE A 14 -1.92 1.67 14.27
C PHE A 14 -1.30 2.99 14.75
N ARG A 15 -1.03 3.93 13.84
CA ARG A 15 -0.33 5.18 14.15
C ARG A 15 -1.11 6.44 13.83
N MET A 16 -2.40 6.31 13.50
CA MET A 16 -3.27 7.44 13.15
C MET A 16 -2.71 8.28 11.99
N LEU A 17 -1.97 7.64 11.08
CA LEU A 17 -1.31 8.35 9.98
C LEU A 17 -2.36 8.87 8.98
N ALA A 18 -2.31 10.17 8.69
CA ALA A 18 -3.16 10.80 7.68
C ALA A 18 -2.57 10.69 6.26
N SER A 19 -1.27 10.37 6.14
CA SER A 19 -0.55 10.17 4.89
C SER A 19 0.52 9.10 5.04
N VAL A 20 0.97 8.52 3.93
CA VAL A 20 2.11 7.60 3.92
C VAL A 20 3.37 8.35 4.38
N PRO A 21 4.16 7.82 5.34
CA PRO A 21 5.41 8.43 5.78
C PRO A 21 6.40 8.63 4.64
N ARG A 22 7.12 9.75 4.66
CA ARG A 22 8.18 10.00 3.66
C ARG A 22 9.46 9.26 4.02
N GLY A 23 10.25 8.91 3.00
CA GLY A 23 11.56 8.28 3.21
C GLY A 23 11.49 6.81 3.64
N LEU A 24 10.41 6.10 3.27
CA LEU A 24 10.33 4.65 3.44
C LEU A 24 11.47 3.96 2.67
N PRO A 25 12.22 3.04 3.30
CA PRO A 25 13.21 2.22 2.62
C PRO A 25 12.64 1.48 1.40
N ALA A 26 13.31 1.60 0.25
CA ALA A 26 12.90 0.97 -1.00
C ALA A 26 13.18 -0.54 -1.05
N ASP A 27 14.03 -1.04 -0.16
CA ASP A 27 14.46 -2.44 -0.06
C ASP A 27 13.58 -3.28 0.88
N ALA A 28 12.54 -2.69 1.47
CA ALA A 28 11.58 -3.43 2.27
C ALA A 28 10.82 -4.48 1.44
N GLU A 29 10.50 -5.60 2.08
CA GLU A 29 9.69 -6.68 1.49
C GLU A 29 8.25 -6.61 1.96
N TRP A 30 8.02 -6.08 3.17
CA TRP A 30 6.69 -5.94 3.75
C TRP A 30 6.49 -4.52 4.30
N LEU A 31 5.56 -3.80 3.69
CA LEU A 31 5.10 -2.51 4.15
C LEU A 31 3.71 -2.63 4.79
N ARG A 32 3.61 -2.27 6.07
CA ARG A 32 2.36 -2.26 6.84
C ARG A 32 1.91 -0.84 7.13
N LEU A 33 0.79 -0.45 6.54
CA LEU A 33 0.11 0.83 6.73
C LEU A 33 -1.34 0.61 7.19
N ASP A 34 -1.68 -0.61 7.61
CA ASP A 34 -3.01 -0.99 8.11
C ASP A 34 -3.40 -0.23 9.39
N TYR A 35 -4.70 -0.05 9.61
CA TYR A 35 -5.24 0.64 10.79
C TYR A 35 -4.72 2.07 10.96
N ASN A 36 -4.85 2.88 9.90
CA ASN A 36 -4.48 4.30 9.87
C ASN A 36 -5.66 5.15 9.37
N GLN A 37 -5.40 6.40 8.99
CA GLN A 37 -6.41 7.38 8.54
C GLN A 37 -6.12 7.87 7.11
N LEU A 38 -5.49 7.02 6.29
CA LEU A 38 -5.19 7.35 4.89
C LEU A 38 -6.50 7.51 4.12
N THR A 39 -6.60 8.54 3.29
CA THR A 39 -7.83 8.88 2.54
C THR A 39 -7.68 8.84 1.03
N TYR A 40 -6.45 8.96 0.54
CA TYR A 40 -6.09 8.99 -0.86
C TYR A 40 -4.71 8.37 -1.03
N LEU A 41 -4.48 7.68 -2.15
CA LEU A 41 -3.17 7.13 -2.49
C LEU A 41 -2.74 7.52 -3.90
N SER A 42 -1.48 7.91 -4.03
CA SER A 42 -0.80 8.25 -5.27
C SER A 42 0.51 7.48 -5.42
N HIS A 43 0.97 7.32 -6.66
CA HIS A 43 2.30 6.76 -6.96
C HIS A 43 3.44 7.49 -6.25
N THR A 44 3.28 8.80 -5.99
CA THR A 44 4.25 9.64 -5.28
C THR A 44 4.35 9.36 -3.78
N ASP A 45 3.36 8.66 -3.21
CA ASP A 45 3.32 8.38 -1.77
C ASP A 45 4.25 7.24 -1.38
N PHE A 46 4.67 6.43 -2.35
CA PHE A 46 5.49 5.26 -2.14
C PHE A 46 6.86 5.39 -2.82
N PRO A 47 7.90 4.76 -2.27
CA PRO A 47 9.17 4.64 -2.99
C PRO A 47 9.02 3.68 -4.18
N ASN A 48 9.84 3.90 -5.22
CA ASN A 48 10.03 2.88 -6.24
C ASN A 48 10.69 1.66 -5.58
N SER A 49 10.03 0.50 -5.61
CA SER A 49 10.52 -0.68 -4.90
C SER A 49 10.36 -1.95 -5.71
N ASP A 50 11.50 -2.52 -6.08
CA ASP A 50 11.56 -3.85 -6.68
C ASP A 50 11.57 -4.98 -5.63
N SER A 51 11.43 -4.65 -4.34
CA SER A 51 11.51 -5.61 -3.23
C SER A 51 10.17 -5.85 -2.54
N ILE A 52 9.27 -4.86 -2.49
CA ILE A 52 7.99 -4.99 -1.79
C ILE A 52 7.18 -6.14 -2.38
N ALA A 53 6.96 -7.17 -1.56
CA ALA A 53 6.16 -8.35 -1.87
C ALA A 53 4.78 -8.28 -1.19
N ARG A 54 4.66 -7.54 -0.08
CA ARG A 54 3.42 -7.42 0.70
C ARG A 54 3.13 -5.97 1.07
N LEU A 55 1.93 -5.51 0.71
CA LEU A 55 1.43 -4.17 1.04
C LEU A 55 0.08 -4.27 1.76
N CYS A 56 0.07 -3.87 3.04
CA CYS A 56 -1.14 -3.82 3.86
C CYS A 56 -1.62 -2.37 4.00
N LEU A 57 -2.80 -2.07 3.45
CA LEU A 57 -3.48 -0.76 3.49
C LEU A 57 -4.92 -0.89 4.04
N ASN A 58 -5.28 -2.05 4.57
CA ASN A 58 -6.61 -2.29 5.10
C ASN A 58 -6.94 -1.44 6.33
N ASP A 59 -8.23 -1.31 6.60
CA ASP A 59 -8.74 -0.56 7.76
C ASP A 59 -8.20 0.89 7.79
N ASN A 60 -8.34 1.55 6.64
CA ASN A 60 -8.08 2.98 6.45
C ASN A 60 -9.38 3.66 5.97
N SER A 61 -9.30 4.88 5.45
CA SER A 61 -10.44 5.61 4.89
C SER A 61 -10.22 5.98 3.42
N ILE A 62 -9.50 5.13 2.68
CA ILE A 62 -9.08 5.41 1.30
C ILE A 62 -10.30 5.39 0.40
N ARG A 63 -10.60 6.53 -0.25
CA ARG A 63 -11.72 6.66 -1.18
C ARG A 63 -11.31 6.51 -2.63
N ASN A 64 -10.08 6.93 -2.94
CA ASN A 64 -9.56 6.93 -4.30
C ASN A 64 -8.08 6.52 -4.29
N VAL A 65 -7.71 5.79 -5.34
CA VAL A 65 -6.32 5.54 -5.71
C VAL A 65 -6.08 6.17 -7.08
N SER A 66 -4.96 6.86 -7.25
CA SER A 66 -4.58 7.45 -8.52
C SER A 66 -4.12 6.38 -9.52
N ARG A 67 -4.14 6.72 -10.81
CA ARG A 67 -3.64 5.81 -11.84
C ARG A 67 -2.14 5.60 -11.64
N GLY A 68 -1.72 4.34 -11.66
CA GLY A 68 -0.32 3.96 -11.51
C GLY A 68 0.19 3.93 -10.07
N THR A 69 -0.67 4.10 -9.05
CA THR A 69 -0.27 4.03 -7.64
C THR A 69 0.51 2.77 -7.29
N PHE A 70 0.20 1.64 -7.94
CA PHE A 70 0.85 0.35 -7.67
C PHE A 70 1.85 -0.07 -8.75
N ASP A 71 2.12 0.78 -9.76
CA ASP A 71 2.95 0.40 -10.91
C ASP A 71 4.42 0.15 -10.55
N HIS A 72 4.86 0.66 -9.41
CA HIS A 72 6.24 0.60 -8.94
C HIS A 72 6.54 -0.62 -8.05
N PHE A 73 5.67 -1.62 -8.02
CA PHE A 73 5.84 -2.85 -7.24
C PHE A 73 5.80 -4.12 -8.11
N PRO A 74 6.80 -4.33 -8.99
CA PRO A 74 6.79 -5.48 -9.90
C PRO A 74 6.84 -6.84 -9.18
N ARG A 75 7.31 -6.88 -7.92
CA ARG A 75 7.36 -8.10 -7.08
C ARG A 75 6.18 -8.27 -6.13
N LEU A 76 5.18 -7.39 -6.17
CA LEU A 76 4.06 -7.45 -5.23
C LEU A 76 3.27 -8.75 -5.40
N GLN A 77 3.17 -9.53 -4.33
CA GLN A 77 2.43 -10.79 -4.29
C GLN A 77 1.09 -10.63 -3.57
N MET A 78 1.03 -9.74 -2.59
CA MET A 78 -0.16 -9.51 -1.78
C MET A 78 -0.45 -8.01 -1.62
N LEU A 79 -1.66 -7.61 -2.03
CA LEU A 79 -2.22 -6.29 -1.82
C LEU A 79 -3.50 -6.37 -1.00
N SER A 80 -3.55 -5.68 0.15
CA SER A 80 -4.72 -5.63 1.01
C SER A 80 -5.27 -4.21 1.10
N LEU A 81 -6.47 -3.99 0.55
CA LEU A 81 -7.20 -2.72 0.58
C LEU A 81 -8.61 -2.88 1.20
N HIS A 82 -8.91 -4.02 1.80
CA HIS A 82 -10.21 -4.26 2.43
C HIS A 82 -10.47 -3.31 3.61
N GLY A 83 -11.74 -3.07 3.96
CA GLY A 83 -12.07 -2.15 5.05
C GLY A 83 -11.69 -0.70 4.74
N ASN A 84 -11.81 -0.30 3.49
CA ASN A 84 -11.63 1.10 3.05
C ASN A 84 -12.96 1.65 2.53
N LEU A 85 -12.94 2.71 1.73
CA LEU A 85 -14.11 3.39 1.17
C LEU A 85 -13.99 3.50 -0.36
N LEU A 86 -13.32 2.54 -1.00
CA LEU A 86 -13.02 2.58 -2.43
C LEU A 86 -14.28 2.36 -3.25
N GLN A 87 -14.67 3.38 -4.03
CA GLN A 87 -15.78 3.24 -4.98
C GLN A 87 -15.39 2.51 -6.26
N SER A 88 -14.13 2.65 -6.67
CA SER A 88 -13.58 2.02 -7.86
C SER A 88 -12.06 1.99 -7.82
N ILE A 89 -11.46 1.17 -8.67
CA ILE A 89 -10.04 1.19 -9.01
C ILE A 89 -9.92 1.74 -10.44
N PRO A 90 -8.96 2.63 -10.73
CA PRO A 90 -8.70 3.10 -12.09
C PRO A 90 -8.49 1.94 -13.06
N TRP A 91 -8.93 2.13 -14.31
CA TRP A 91 -8.68 1.15 -15.36
C TRP A 91 -7.17 0.88 -15.50
N GLY A 92 -6.81 -0.41 -15.53
CA GLY A 92 -5.44 -0.87 -15.54
C GLY A 92 -4.68 -0.70 -14.22
N GLY A 93 -5.35 -0.39 -13.11
CA GLY A 93 -4.73 -0.13 -11.81
C GLY A 93 -3.92 -1.29 -11.22
N PHE A 94 -4.04 -2.50 -11.79
CA PHE A 94 -3.28 -3.68 -11.39
C PHE A 94 -2.44 -4.29 -12.54
N ASP A 95 -2.41 -3.68 -13.73
CA ASP A 95 -1.81 -4.28 -14.94
C ASP A 95 -0.30 -4.52 -14.79
N ARG A 96 0.38 -3.72 -13.96
CA ARG A 96 1.81 -3.85 -13.68
C ARG A 96 2.15 -4.85 -12.59
N LEU A 97 1.16 -5.35 -11.85
CA LEU A 97 1.34 -6.28 -10.73
C LEU A 97 1.43 -7.72 -11.23
N SER A 98 2.44 -8.00 -12.06
CA SER A 98 2.60 -9.30 -12.75
C SER A 98 2.85 -10.50 -11.83
N ASN A 99 3.28 -10.26 -10.59
CA ASN A 99 3.51 -11.28 -9.56
C ASN A 99 2.38 -11.37 -8.52
N LEU A 100 1.25 -10.68 -8.74
CA LEU A 100 0.17 -10.63 -7.75
C LEU A 100 -0.53 -11.99 -7.64
N ILE A 101 -0.52 -12.55 -6.44
CA ILE A 101 -1.16 -13.83 -6.10
C ILE A 101 -2.47 -13.57 -5.36
N MET A 102 -2.51 -12.51 -4.55
CA MET A 102 -3.65 -12.21 -3.69
C MET A 102 -3.97 -10.73 -3.68
N ILE A 103 -5.23 -10.41 -3.93
CA ILE A 103 -5.80 -9.09 -3.70
C ILE A 103 -7.03 -9.19 -2.79
N ARG A 104 -7.12 -8.31 -1.80
CA ARG A 104 -8.28 -8.21 -0.89
C ARG A 104 -8.94 -6.85 -1.05
N LEU A 105 -10.15 -6.85 -1.60
CA LEU A 105 -10.97 -5.66 -1.85
C LEU A 105 -12.33 -5.69 -1.15
N TYR A 106 -12.64 -6.73 -0.36
CA TYR A 106 -13.94 -6.83 0.32
C TYR A 106 -14.16 -5.67 1.32
N ASN A 107 -15.41 -5.37 1.64
CA ASN A 107 -15.78 -4.32 2.59
C ASN A 107 -15.17 -2.95 2.21
N ASN A 108 -15.51 -2.48 1.01
CA ASN A 108 -15.18 -1.16 0.46
C ASN A 108 -16.45 -0.43 0.04
#